data_AF-A0A8H9BW59-F1
#
_entry.id   AF-A0A8H9BW59-F1
#
_cell.length_a   1.000
_cell.length_b   1.000
_cell.length_c   1.000
_cell.angle_alpha   90.00
_cell.angle_beta   90.00
_cell.angle_gamma   90.00
#
_symmetry.space_group_name_H-M   'P 1'
#
loop_
_entity.id
_entity.type
_entity.pdbx_description
1 polymer ?
#
loop_
_entity_poly.entity_id
_entity_poly.type
_entity_poly.pdbx_seq_one_letter_code
_entity_poly.pdbx_strand_id
1 'polypeptide(L)' 'MEEVLIDDNMVFDIDNLKGFLNDTSSFGFIAKENNKIIGFAYCYTLLRPDGKTMFYLHSIGMLPNYQD' A
#
# COMPACT_ATOMS: atom_id res chain seq x y z
N MET A 1 -5.68 -22.69 -8.97
CA MET A 1 -6.25 -21.79 -7.96
C MET A 1 -5.79 -20.42 -8.39
N GLU A 2 -6.69 -19.52 -8.78
CA GLU A 2 -6.25 -18.18 -9.22
C GLU A 2 -5.53 -17.49 -8.04
N GLU A 3 -4.28 -17.08 -8.25
CA GLU A 3 -3.44 -16.36 -7.27
C GLU A 3 -3.82 -14.87 -7.19
N VAL A 4 -5.12 -14.62 -7.17
CA VAL A 4 -5.69 -13.29 -7.37
C VAL A 4 -6.61 -12.96 -6.20
N LEU A 5 -6.27 -11.91 -5.47
CA LEU A 5 -7.12 -11.33 -4.43
C LEU A 5 -7.97 -10.24 -5.08
N ILE A 6 -9.29 -10.26 -4.91
CA ILE A 6 -10.20 -9.25 -5.48
C ILE A 6 -10.86 -8.48 -4.33
N ASP A 7 -10.74 -7.15 -4.33
CA ASP A 7 -11.38 -6.25 -3.36
C ASP A 7 -11.79 -4.94 -4.07
N ASP A 8 -13.03 -4.48 -3.88
CA ASP A 8 -13.60 -3.27 -4.51
C ASP A 8 -13.28 -3.09 -6.02
N ASN A 9 -13.43 -4.16 -6.81
CA ASN A 9 -13.06 -4.26 -8.24
C ASN A 9 -11.56 -4.07 -8.55
N MET A 10 -10.69 -4.00 -7.54
CA MET A 10 -9.26 -4.14 -7.70
C MET A 10 -8.85 -5.60 -7.68
N VAL A 11 -7.97 -5.95 -8.60
CA VAL A 11 -7.41 -7.28 -8.78
C VAL A 11 -5.95 -7.21 -8.33
N PHE A 12 -5.66 -7.81 -7.18
CA PHE A 12 -4.33 -7.87 -6.61
C PHE A 12 -3.64 -9.16 -7.03
N ASP A 13 -2.62 -8.98 -7.86
CA ASP A 13 -1.69 -10.03 -8.24
C ASP A 13 -0.63 -10.21 -7.14
N ILE A 14 -0.46 -11.46 -6.69
CA ILE A 14 0.46 -11.78 -5.59
C ILE A 14 1.91 -11.48 -5.94
N ASP A 15 2.34 -11.67 -7.20
CA ASP A 15 3.72 -11.42 -7.59
C ASP A 15 4.01 -9.93 -7.68
N ASN A 16 3.04 -9.12 -8.11
CA ASN A 16 3.13 -7.66 -8.03
C ASN A 16 3.24 -7.18 -6.57
N LEU A 17 2.49 -7.80 -5.63
CA LEU A 17 2.60 -7.48 -4.21
C LEU A 17 3.98 -7.82 -3.65
N LYS A 18 4.53 -9.00 -3.98
CA LYS A 18 5.91 -9.36 -3.60
C LYS A 18 6.92 -8.40 -4.22
N GLY A 19 6.72 -8.01 -5.48
CA GLY A 19 7.54 -7.02 -6.17
C GLY A 19 7.56 -5.68 -5.41
N PHE A 20 6.39 -5.18 -5.03
CA PHE A 20 6.25 -3.97 -4.22
C PHE A 20 7.01 -4.07 -2.89
N LEU A 21 6.87 -5.19 -2.17
CA LEU A 21 7.55 -5.39 -0.88
C LEU A 21 9.08 -5.48 -0.97
N ASN A 22 9.61 -5.88 -2.13
CA ASN A 22 11.05 -6.00 -2.36
C ASN A 22 11.67 -4.72 -2.96
N ASP A 23 10.86 -3.76 -3.40
CA ASP A 23 11.35 -2.51 -3.97
C ASP A 23 11.76 -1.54 -2.86
N THR A 24 13.04 -1.15 -2.84
CA THR A 24 13.60 -0.19 -1.87
C THR A 24 12.97 1.21 -1.93
N SER A 25 12.29 1.54 -3.02
CA SER A 25 11.57 2.80 -3.21
C SER A 25 10.14 2.75 -2.69
N SER A 26 9.65 1.57 -2.30
CA SER A 26 8.28 1.33 -1.84
C SER A 26 8.20 1.25 -0.32
N PHE A 27 7.12 1.80 0.23
CA PHE A 27 6.90 1.90 1.67
C PHE A 27 5.45 1.53 2.00
N GLY A 28 5.27 0.65 2.98
CA GLY A 28 3.97 0.26 3.51
C GLY A 28 3.90 0.51 5.00
N PHE A 29 2.79 1.09 5.45
CA PHE A 29 2.49 1.35 6.85
C PHE A 29 1.17 0.67 7.22
N ILE A 30 1.10 0.15 8.44
CA ILE A 30 -0.13 -0.42 8.99
C ILE A 30 -0.47 0.24 10.32
N ALA A 31 -1.75 0.52 10.53
CA ALA A 31 -2.30 0.86 11.84
C ALA A 31 -2.82 -0.43 12.48
N LYS A 32 -2.51 -0.64 13.75
CA LYS A 32 -2.79 -1.90 14.45
C LYS A 32 -3.34 -1.63 15.85
N GLU A 33 -4.46 -2.27 16.17
CA GLU A 33 -5.09 -2.25 17.50
C GLU A 33 -5.38 -3.69 17.93
N ASN A 34 -4.99 -4.08 19.15
CA ASN A 34 -5.25 -5.43 19.69
C ASN A 34 -4.86 -6.58 18.73
N ASN A 35 -3.71 -6.45 18.10
CA ASN A 35 -3.19 -7.37 17.09
C ASN A 35 -3.93 -7.41 15.72
N LYS A 36 -5.00 -6.62 15.56
CA LYS A 36 -5.77 -6.49 14.32
C LYS A 36 -5.26 -5.30 13.50
N ILE A 37 -5.06 -5.50 12.20
CA ILE A 37 -4.79 -4.39 11.26
C ILE A 37 -6.11 -3.64 11.06
N ILE A 38 -6.12 -2.34 11.35
CA ILE A 38 -7.30 -1.47 11.28
C ILE A 38 -7.19 -0.40 10.19
N GLY A 39 -6.01 -0.28 9.57
CA GLY A 39 -5.76 0.63 8.48
C GLY A 39 -4.40 0.40 7.84
N PHE A 40 -4.22 0.99 6.68
CA PHE A 40 -2.99 0.90 5.90
C PHE A 40 -2.73 2.21 5.17
N ALA A 41 -1.47 2.43 4.82
CA ALA A 41 -1.07 3.38 3.80
C ALA A 41 0.09 2.80 3.01
N TYR A 42 0.11 2.96 1.71
CA TYR A 42 1.30 2.63 0.92
C TYR A 42 1.66 3.75 -0.05
N CYS A 43 2.96 3.95 -0.15
CA CYS A 43 3.56 5.01 -0.93
C CYS A 43 4.86 4.54 -1.57
N TYR A 44 5.33 5.30 -2.54
CA TYR A 44 6.63 5.05 -3.16
C TYR A 44 7.32 6.37 -3.48
N THR A 45 8.64 6.31 -3.53
CA THR A 45 9.47 7.45 -3.92
C THR A 45 9.51 7.58 -5.43
N LEU A 46 9.37 8.82 -5.90
CA LEU A 46 9.48 9.18 -7.31
C LEU A 46 10.61 10.19 -7.49
N LEU A 47 11.42 9.99 -8.52
CA LEU A 47 12.40 10.98 -8.93
C LEU A 47 11.70 12.05 -9.77
N ARG A 48 11.79 13.30 -9.33
CA ARG A 48 11.28 14.44 -10.08
C ARG A 48 12.26 14.83 -11.19
N PRO A 49 11.80 15.50 -12.26
CA PRO A 49 12.69 16.01 -13.32
C PRO A 49 13.77 16.98 -12.84
N ASP A 50 13.58 17.63 -11.69
CA ASP A 50 14.56 18.52 -11.06
C ASP A 50 15.59 17.78 -10.17
N GLY A 51 15.62 16.45 -10.22
CA GLY A 51 16.54 15.60 -9.47
C GLY A 51 16.18 15.42 -7.99
N LYS A 52 15.06 15.98 -7.52
CA LYS A 52 14.60 15.81 -6.14
C LYS A 52 13.72 14.57 -5.99
N THR A 53 13.74 13.98 -4.80
CA THR A 53 12.82 12.88 -4.45
C THR A 53 11.48 13.44 -3.99
N MET A 54 10.40 12.81 -4.44
CA MET A 54 9.03 13.02 -3.96
C MET A 54 8.53 11.72 -3.31
N PHE A 55 7.76 11.82 -2.23
CA PHE A 55 6.96 10.70 -1.74
C PHE A 55 5.55 10.80 -2.31
N TYR A 56 5.15 9.79 -3.08
CA TYR A 56 3.81 9.69 -3.64
C TYR A 56 2.97 8.72 -2.81
N LEU A 57 1.94 9.23 -2.12
CA LEU A 57 0.97 8.43 -1.41
C LEU A 57 -0.03 7.88 -2.43
N HIS A 58 -0.02 6.56 -2.64
CA HIS A 58 -0.88 5.93 -3.64
C HIS A 58 -2.24 5.57 -3.06
N SER A 59 -2.26 5.01 -1.85
CA SER A 59 -3.51 4.70 -1.17
C SER A 59 -3.35 4.74 0.34
N ILE A 60 -4.44 5.12 0.99
CA ILE A 60 -4.63 5.09 2.44
C ILE A 60 -6.05 4.64 2.71
N GLY A 61 -6.22 3.76 3.68
CA GLY A 61 -7.52 3.24 4.06
C GLY A 61 -7.57 2.89 5.54
N MET A 62 -8.74 3.06 6.13
CA MET A 62 -9.05 2.61 7.49
C MET A 62 -10.37 1.86 7.50
N LEU A 63 -10.53 0.94 8.44
CA LEU A 63 -11.82 0.28 8.64
C LEU A 63 -12.89 1.33 9.03
N PRO A 64 -14.15 1.19 8.57
CA PRO A 64 -15.17 2.24 8.70
C PRO A 64 -15.40 2.77 10.13
N ASN A 65 -15.24 1.90 11.12
CA ASN A 65 -15.42 2.24 12.53
C ASN A 65 -14.21 2.96 13.17
N TYR A 66 -13.22 3.36 12.38
CA TYR A 66 -12.05 4.12 12.79
C TYR A 66 -11.80 5.35 11.90
N GLN A 67 -12.79 5.78 11.11
CA GLN A 67 -12.68 6.89 10.15
C GLN A 67 -13.20 8.23 10.71
N ASP A 68 -13.13 8.45 12.03
CA ASP A 68 -13.65 9.65 12.70
C ASP A 68 -13.15 10.97 12.10
#